data_AF-A0A7K2LT47-F1
#
_entry.id   AF-A0A7K2LT47-F1
#
_cell.length_a   1.000
_cell.length_b   1.000
_cell.length_c   1.000
_cell.angle_alpha   90.00
_cell.angle_beta   90.00
_cell.angle_gamma   90.00
#
_symmetry.space_group_name_H-M   'P 1'
#
loop_
_entity.id
_entity.type
_entity.pdbx_description
1 polymer ?
#
loop_
_entity_poly.entity_id
_entity_poly.type
_entity_poly.pdbx_seq_one_letter_code
_entity_poly.pdbx_strand_id
1 'polypeptide(L)'
;RWAGPTRAWWADRLGVDETTAQAIVCAAVRETYEEAGVLLAGPGPDSVVGDTTGEDWEADRAALVARELSFAEFLDRRGLTLRSDLLGAWTRWITPEFEPRRYDTWFFVAALPEGQRTRNASTEADRTVWIRPQDAAAGYDRGELVMMPPTIATLRQLIPYTSPAEALAAAPDRDLTPVLARARLEDGEVVLSWPGHAEFTKHVPADVQEGPLA
;
A
#
# COMPACT_ATOMS: atom_id res chain seq x y z
N ARG A 1 19.75 -6.60 5.80
CA ARG A 1 20.57 -5.36 5.65
C ARG A 1 19.69 -4.25 5.09
N TRP A 2 20.08 -2.97 5.23
CA TRP A 2 19.24 -1.81 4.87
C TRP A 2 20.05 -0.79 4.07
N ALA A 3 19.46 -0.24 3.02
CA ALA A 3 19.99 0.86 2.21
C ALA A 3 18.92 1.94 1.97
N GLY A 4 19.37 3.17 1.73
CA GLY A 4 18.51 4.34 1.57
C GLY A 4 18.39 5.19 2.85
N PRO A 5 17.32 5.99 2.99
CA PRO A 5 17.09 6.81 4.18
C PRO A 5 17.16 5.99 5.47
N THR A 6 17.64 6.59 6.55
CA THR A 6 17.79 5.90 7.84
C THR A 6 16.43 5.55 8.44
N ARG A 7 16.42 4.64 9.43
CA ARG A 7 15.20 4.34 10.20
C ARG A 7 14.64 5.58 10.89
N ALA A 8 15.51 6.43 11.44
CA ALA A 8 15.14 7.72 12.01
C ALA A 8 14.47 8.65 11.00
N TRP A 9 14.97 8.70 9.75
CA TRP A 9 14.31 9.47 8.69
C TRP A 9 12.92 8.94 8.38
N TRP A 10 12.77 7.61 8.27
CA TRP A 10 11.46 6.99 8.04
C TRP A 10 10.51 7.17 9.23
N ALA A 11 11.01 7.13 10.47
CA ALA A 11 10.24 7.38 11.68
C ALA A 11 9.63 8.79 11.67
N ASP A 12 10.46 9.79 11.40
CA ASP A 12 10.01 11.18 11.24
C ASP A 12 9.01 11.31 10.09
N ARG A 13 9.36 10.77 8.91
CA ARG A 13 8.53 10.84 7.70
C ARG A 13 7.15 10.23 7.88
N LEU A 14 7.05 9.10 8.57
CA LEU A 14 5.81 8.34 8.78
C LEU A 14 5.06 8.76 10.06
N GLY A 15 5.71 9.54 10.94
CA GLY A 15 5.14 10.00 12.21
C GLY A 15 5.00 8.90 13.26
N VAL A 16 5.97 7.99 13.34
CA VAL A 16 5.99 6.83 14.26
C VAL A 16 7.40 6.63 14.83
N ASP A 17 7.60 5.68 15.76
CA ASP A 17 8.94 5.33 16.25
C ASP A 17 9.76 4.52 15.21
N GLU A 18 11.09 4.44 15.39
CA GLU A 18 11.98 3.75 14.43
C GLU A 18 11.67 2.26 14.24
N THR A 19 11.20 1.57 15.28
CA THR A 19 10.89 0.14 15.19
C THR A 19 9.63 -0.06 14.33
N THR A 20 8.61 0.75 14.58
CA THR A 20 7.37 0.76 13.78
C THR A 20 7.64 1.20 12.34
N ALA A 21 8.45 2.22 12.12
CA ALA A 21 8.81 2.68 10.78
C ALA A 21 9.54 1.60 9.98
N GLN A 22 10.50 0.91 10.60
CA GLN A 22 11.17 -0.23 10.00
C GLN A 22 10.17 -1.33 9.64
N ALA A 23 9.23 -1.66 10.54
CA ALA A 23 8.22 -2.69 10.30
C ALA A 23 7.32 -2.32 9.11
N ILE A 24 6.85 -1.08 9.01
CA ILE A 24 6.02 -0.58 7.91
C ILE A 24 6.76 -0.68 6.57
N VAL A 25 8.01 -0.19 6.51
CA VAL A 25 8.79 -0.21 5.27
C VAL A 25 9.14 -1.64 4.86
N CYS A 26 9.54 -2.49 5.81
CA CYS A 26 9.77 -3.91 5.53
C CYS A 26 8.50 -4.60 5.03
N ALA A 27 7.34 -4.31 5.63
CA ALA A 27 6.07 -4.85 5.20
C ALA A 27 5.74 -4.39 3.77
N ALA A 28 5.90 -3.11 3.43
CA ALA A 28 5.64 -2.63 2.08
C ALA A 28 6.46 -3.38 1.02
N VAL A 29 7.77 -3.60 1.26
CA VAL A 29 8.61 -4.37 0.33
C VAL A 29 8.24 -5.85 0.31
N ARG A 30 7.99 -6.45 1.47
CA ARG A 30 7.65 -7.87 1.61
C ARG A 30 6.33 -8.18 0.90
N GLU A 31 5.26 -7.46 1.22
CA GLU A 31 3.92 -7.66 0.61
C GLU A 31 3.97 -7.44 -0.91
N THR A 32 4.73 -6.45 -1.39
CA THR A 32 4.94 -6.23 -2.84
C THR A 32 5.59 -7.44 -3.52
N TYR A 33 6.53 -8.11 -2.84
CA TYR A 33 7.15 -9.33 -3.35
C TYR A 33 6.20 -10.53 -3.28
N GLU A 34 5.52 -10.70 -2.15
CA GLU A 34 4.56 -11.79 -1.93
C GLU A 34 3.41 -11.74 -2.96
N GLU A 35 2.80 -10.58 -3.20
CA GLU A 35 1.63 -10.48 -4.06
C GLU A 35 1.96 -10.33 -5.55
N ALA A 36 2.96 -9.50 -5.88
CA ALA A 36 3.26 -9.12 -7.27
C ALA A 36 4.54 -9.74 -7.84
N GLY A 37 5.35 -10.41 -7.00
CA GLY A 37 6.66 -10.94 -7.39
C GLY A 37 7.75 -9.88 -7.56
N VAL A 38 7.48 -8.64 -7.16
CA VAL A 38 8.40 -7.50 -7.32
C VAL A 38 9.18 -7.27 -6.04
N LEU A 39 10.50 -7.32 -6.11
CA LEU A 39 11.40 -7.20 -4.96
C LEU A 39 12.23 -5.92 -5.01
N LEU A 40 12.05 -5.04 -4.03
CA LEU A 40 12.86 -3.84 -3.83
C LEU A 40 14.08 -4.13 -2.94
N ALA A 41 14.95 -5.02 -3.43
CA ALA A 41 16.19 -5.39 -2.77
C ALA A 41 17.26 -5.81 -3.79
N GLY A 42 18.53 -5.72 -3.40
CA GLY A 42 19.66 -6.13 -4.24
C GLY A 42 20.90 -6.52 -3.42
N PRO A 43 21.97 -7.01 -4.05
CA PRO A 43 23.23 -7.37 -3.37
C PRO A 43 23.87 -6.21 -2.60
N GLY A 44 23.55 -4.97 -2.93
CA GLY A 44 24.06 -3.77 -2.29
C GLY A 44 23.18 -2.54 -2.50
N PRO A 45 23.62 -1.36 -2.04
CA PRO A 45 22.82 -0.13 -2.06
C PRO A 45 22.57 0.45 -3.45
N ASP A 46 23.35 0.06 -4.46
CA ASP A 46 23.27 0.64 -5.81
C ASP A 46 22.67 -0.31 -6.85
N SER A 47 22.14 -1.46 -6.42
CA SER A 47 21.61 -2.48 -7.32
C SER A 47 20.30 -3.07 -6.79
N VAL A 48 19.59 -3.74 -7.70
CA VAL A 48 18.38 -4.51 -7.46
C VAL A 48 18.54 -5.88 -8.11
N VAL A 49 17.81 -6.87 -7.60
CA VAL A 49 17.68 -8.16 -8.30
C VAL A 49 17.00 -7.92 -9.65
N GLY A 50 17.62 -8.35 -10.74
CA GLY A 50 17.08 -8.14 -12.09
C GLY A 50 16.01 -9.15 -12.51
N ASP A 51 15.98 -10.35 -11.91
CA ASP A 51 14.98 -11.38 -12.22
C ASP A 51 14.64 -12.18 -10.96
N THR A 52 13.36 -12.21 -10.63
CA THR A 52 12.76 -12.92 -9.48
C THR A 52 11.88 -14.09 -9.92
N THR A 53 12.02 -14.57 -11.16
CA THR A 53 11.06 -15.50 -11.77
C THR A 53 11.45 -16.97 -11.80
N GLY A 54 12.66 -17.30 -11.33
CA GLY A 54 13.16 -18.68 -11.25
C GLY A 54 12.40 -19.54 -10.24
N GLU A 55 12.47 -20.86 -10.39
CA GLU A 55 11.78 -21.82 -9.50
C GLU A 55 12.20 -21.68 -8.04
N ASP A 56 13.48 -21.37 -7.78
CA ASP A 56 14.01 -21.14 -6.44
C ASP A 56 13.45 -19.85 -5.81
N TRP A 57 13.22 -18.81 -6.61
CA TRP A 57 12.56 -17.58 -6.15
C TRP A 57 11.10 -17.82 -5.83
N GLU A 58 10.42 -18.62 -6.65
CA GLU A 58 9.00 -18.95 -6.40
C GLU A 58 8.84 -19.81 -5.15
N ALA A 59 9.72 -20.79 -4.92
CA ALA A 59 9.74 -21.57 -3.70
C ALA A 59 9.92 -20.69 -2.45
N ASP A 60 10.80 -19.69 -2.53
CA ASP A 60 11.01 -18.75 -1.44
C ASP A 60 9.81 -17.83 -1.20
N ARG A 61 9.20 -17.32 -2.27
CA ARG A 61 7.98 -16.52 -2.18
C ARG A 61 6.85 -17.33 -1.55
N ALA A 62 6.66 -18.58 -1.96
CA ALA A 62 5.67 -19.47 -1.37
C ALA A 62 5.92 -19.70 0.13
N ALA A 63 7.18 -19.89 0.54
CA ALA A 63 7.54 -20.02 1.95
C ALA A 63 7.31 -18.73 2.77
N LEU A 64 7.51 -17.55 2.17
CA LEU A 64 7.16 -16.26 2.80
C LEU A 64 5.65 -16.15 3.02
N VAL A 65 4.85 -16.41 1.98
CA VAL A 65 3.37 -16.38 2.04
C VAL A 65 2.83 -17.38 3.07
N ALA A 66 3.42 -18.58 3.12
CA ALA A 66 3.09 -19.60 4.12
C ALA A 66 3.60 -19.29 5.54
N ARG A 67 4.39 -18.21 5.70
CA ARG A 67 5.06 -17.80 6.95
C ARG A 67 6.02 -18.85 7.52
N GLU A 68 6.56 -19.69 6.65
CA GLU A 68 7.58 -20.70 6.97
C GLU A 68 9.00 -20.11 6.94
N LEU A 69 9.16 -18.99 6.22
CA LEU A 69 10.39 -18.21 6.13
C LEU A 69 10.08 -16.77 6.53
N SER A 70 10.87 -16.16 7.40
CA SER A 70 10.75 -14.72 7.64
C SER A 70 11.42 -13.94 6.51
N PHE A 71 10.92 -12.72 6.25
CA PHE A 71 11.51 -11.86 5.23
C PHE A 71 12.96 -11.47 5.54
N ALA A 72 13.33 -11.35 6.82
CA ALA A 72 14.70 -11.09 7.22
C ALA A 72 15.64 -12.26 6.87
N GLU A 73 15.21 -13.50 7.16
CA GLU A 73 15.96 -14.71 6.81
C GLU A 73 16.08 -14.91 5.30
N PHE A 74 14.99 -14.65 4.56
CA PHE A 74 14.99 -14.65 3.09
C PHE A 74 16.07 -13.73 2.52
N LEU A 75 16.08 -12.47 2.95
CA LEU A 75 17.08 -11.50 2.51
C LEU A 75 18.50 -11.92 2.90
N ASP A 76 18.70 -12.39 4.13
CA ASP A 76 20.03 -12.78 4.63
C ASP A 76 20.60 -13.98 3.87
N ARG A 77 19.80 -15.04 3.68
CA ARG A 77 20.18 -16.25 2.93
C ARG A 77 20.57 -15.92 1.49
N ARG A 78 19.91 -14.95 0.87
CA ARG A 78 20.22 -14.49 -0.50
C ARG A 78 21.29 -13.38 -0.55
N GLY A 79 21.82 -12.95 0.60
CA GLY A 79 22.82 -11.88 0.67
C GLY A 79 22.29 -10.51 0.25
N LEU A 80 20.99 -10.27 0.40
CA LEU A 80 20.29 -9.09 -0.09
C LEU A 80 20.17 -7.98 0.95
N THR A 81 20.13 -6.76 0.43
CA THR A 81 19.92 -5.52 1.14
C THR A 81 18.60 -4.91 0.69
N LEU A 82 17.71 -4.62 1.65
CA LEU A 82 16.46 -3.92 1.39
C LEU A 82 16.76 -2.49 0.93
N ARG A 83 16.15 -2.08 -0.19
CA ARG A 83 16.33 -0.76 -0.82
C ARG A 83 15.17 0.17 -0.46
N SER A 84 15.26 0.79 0.71
CA SER A 84 14.17 1.67 1.21
C SER A 84 14.05 2.95 0.41
N ASP A 85 15.14 3.41 -0.22
CA ASP A 85 15.18 4.56 -1.12
C ASP A 85 14.36 4.38 -2.41
N LEU A 86 13.94 3.16 -2.73
CA LEU A 86 13.06 2.89 -3.88
C LEU A 86 11.57 3.08 -3.55
N LEU A 87 11.23 3.33 -2.29
CA LEU A 87 9.88 3.62 -1.84
C LEU A 87 9.68 5.12 -1.63
N GLY A 88 8.54 5.62 -2.12
CA GLY A 88 8.02 6.93 -1.77
C GLY A 88 6.73 6.79 -0.95
N ALA A 89 6.70 7.26 0.31
CA ALA A 89 5.44 7.32 1.06
C ALA A 89 4.50 8.35 0.45
N TRP A 90 3.23 7.98 0.25
CA TRP A 90 2.33 8.71 -0.63
C TRP A 90 1.10 9.31 0.07
N THR A 91 0.40 8.47 0.84
CA THR A 91 -0.77 8.87 1.63
C THR A 91 -0.95 7.93 2.82
N ARG A 92 -1.61 8.39 3.87
CA ARG A 92 -1.95 7.58 5.05
C ARG A 92 -3.45 7.61 5.27
N TRP A 93 -4.06 6.44 5.45
CA TRP A 93 -5.49 6.29 5.68
C TRP A 93 -5.72 5.49 6.95
N ILE A 94 -6.65 5.97 7.78
CA ILE A 94 -7.06 5.25 8.99
C ILE A 94 -8.52 4.86 8.84
N THR A 95 -8.79 3.56 9.01
CA THR A 95 -10.15 3.03 8.98
C THR A 95 -11.01 3.70 10.08
N PRO A 96 -12.27 4.05 9.78
CA PRO A 96 -13.15 4.72 10.74
C PRO A 96 -13.24 4.01 12.09
N GLU A 97 -13.50 4.77 13.16
CA GLU A 97 -13.50 4.25 14.55
C GLU A 97 -14.59 3.21 14.83
N PHE A 98 -15.71 3.28 14.12
CA PHE A 98 -16.85 2.38 14.29
C PHE A 98 -16.74 1.08 13.46
N GLU A 99 -15.73 0.96 12.58
CA GLU A 99 -15.52 -0.29 11.84
C GLU A 99 -14.96 -1.36 12.79
N PRO A 100 -15.46 -2.61 12.74
CA PRO A 100 -15.05 -3.67 13.66
C PRO A 100 -13.58 -4.06 13.51
N ARG A 101 -13.00 -3.81 12.32
CA ARG A 101 -11.58 -3.95 12.06
C ARG A 101 -11.02 -2.61 11.63
N ARG A 102 -9.99 -2.15 12.34
CA ARG A 102 -9.34 -0.87 12.07
C ARG A 102 -7.91 -1.07 11.62
N TYR A 103 -7.53 -0.35 10.59
CA TYR A 103 -6.17 -0.33 10.08
C TYR A 103 -5.68 1.11 9.99
N ASP A 104 -4.39 1.28 10.26
CA ASP A 104 -3.64 2.49 9.99
C ASP A 104 -2.66 2.16 8.87
N THR A 105 -2.98 2.63 7.67
CA THR A 105 -2.34 2.14 6.44
C THR A 105 -1.59 3.26 5.76
N TRP A 106 -0.29 3.05 5.59
CA TRP A 106 0.56 3.89 4.75
C TRP A 106 0.61 3.29 3.34
N PHE A 107 0.35 4.12 2.36
CA PHE A 107 0.46 3.78 0.94
C PHE A 107 1.79 4.29 0.41
N PHE A 108 2.42 3.48 -0.44
CA PHE A 108 3.70 3.78 -1.05
C PHE A 108 3.60 3.74 -2.58
N VAL A 109 4.50 4.47 -3.23
CA VAL A 109 4.78 4.37 -4.67
C VAL A 109 6.18 3.82 -4.88
N ALA A 110 6.36 3.04 -5.94
CA ALA A 110 7.64 2.52 -6.38
C ALA A 110 7.64 2.39 -7.90
N ALA A 111 8.81 2.50 -8.51
CA ALA A 111 9.00 2.13 -9.91
C ALA A 111 9.27 0.63 -10.01
N LEU A 112 8.74 -0.04 -11.04
CA LEU A 112 9.09 -1.43 -11.34
C LEU A 112 10.60 -1.51 -11.64
N PRO A 113 11.39 -2.29 -10.87
CA PRO A 113 12.80 -2.46 -11.15
C PRO A 113 13.06 -3.05 -12.55
N GLU A 114 14.10 -2.57 -13.22
CA GLU A 114 14.47 -3.07 -14.56
C GLU A 114 14.71 -4.59 -14.53
N GLY A 115 14.16 -5.30 -15.52
CA GLY A 115 14.25 -6.75 -15.66
C GLY A 115 13.17 -7.53 -14.90
N GLN A 116 12.64 -6.98 -13.79
CA GLN A 116 11.57 -7.64 -13.06
C GLN A 116 10.23 -7.56 -13.81
N ARG A 117 9.36 -8.53 -13.54
CA ARG A 117 8.03 -8.62 -14.15
C ARG A 117 7.00 -8.89 -13.07
N THR A 118 5.93 -8.12 -13.07
CA THR A 118 4.77 -8.40 -12.22
C THR A 118 4.11 -9.71 -12.64
N ARG A 119 3.62 -10.48 -11.68
CA ARG A 119 2.83 -11.69 -11.92
C ARG A 119 1.62 -11.70 -11.00
N ASN A 120 0.55 -12.37 -11.42
CA ASN A 120 -0.52 -12.70 -10.49
C ASN A 120 -0.06 -13.89 -9.65
N ALA A 121 0.63 -13.60 -8.55
CA ALA A 121 1.27 -14.59 -7.70
C ALA A 121 0.44 -14.89 -6.43
N SER A 122 -0.59 -14.07 -6.17
CA SER A 122 -1.56 -14.24 -5.10
C SER A 122 -2.81 -14.95 -5.60
N THR A 123 -3.46 -15.74 -4.73
CA THR A 123 -4.79 -16.29 -4.99
C THR A 123 -5.91 -15.30 -4.67
N GLU A 124 -5.59 -14.15 -4.07
CA GLU A 124 -6.56 -13.13 -3.65
C GLU A 124 -6.98 -12.20 -4.81
N ALA A 125 -6.21 -12.18 -5.90
CA ALA A 125 -6.51 -11.37 -7.08
C ALA A 125 -6.98 -12.25 -8.25
N ASP A 126 -8.19 -12.00 -8.75
CA ASP A 126 -8.70 -12.69 -9.94
C ASP A 126 -7.96 -12.25 -11.23
N ARG A 127 -7.41 -11.03 -11.24
CA ARG A 127 -6.71 -10.42 -12.37
C ARG A 127 -5.64 -9.42 -11.91
N THR A 128 -4.51 -9.40 -12.61
CA THR A 128 -3.46 -8.38 -12.46
C THR A 128 -3.20 -7.73 -13.81
N VAL A 129 -3.26 -6.40 -13.88
CA VAL A 129 -3.03 -5.65 -15.11
C VAL A 129 -2.20 -4.40 -14.84
N TRP A 130 -1.38 -4.01 -15.82
CA TRP A 130 -0.84 -2.65 -15.89
C TRP A 130 -1.89 -1.75 -16.53
N ILE A 131 -2.34 -0.74 -15.79
CA ILE A 131 -3.34 0.23 -16.22
C ILE A 131 -2.89 1.63 -15.84
N ARG A 132 -3.16 2.63 -16.67
CA ARG A 132 -2.86 4.02 -16.33
C ARG A 132 -3.80 4.48 -15.20
N PRO A 133 -3.34 5.29 -14.24
CA PRO A 133 -4.19 5.78 -13.16
C PRO A 133 -5.47 6.47 -13.64
N GLN A 134 -5.39 7.24 -14.73
CA GLN A 134 -6.53 7.91 -15.35
C GLN A 134 -7.57 6.93 -15.92
N ASP A 135 -7.12 5.83 -16.53
CA ASP A 135 -8.01 4.84 -17.15
C ASP A 135 -8.70 4.01 -16.06
N ALA A 136 -7.96 3.68 -14.99
CA ALA A 136 -8.49 3.01 -13.81
C ALA A 136 -9.52 3.87 -13.07
N ALA A 137 -9.23 5.17 -12.88
CA ALA A 137 -10.17 6.10 -12.27
C ALA A 137 -11.45 6.26 -13.12
N ALA A 138 -11.31 6.40 -14.45
CA ALA A 138 -12.46 6.47 -15.33
C ALA A 138 -13.29 5.17 -15.33
N GLY A 139 -12.64 4.00 -15.21
CA GLY A 139 -13.32 2.72 -15.04
C GLY A 139 -14.09 2.63 -13.72
N TYR A 140 -13.53 3.16 -12.64
CA TYR A 140 -14.24 3.29 -11.36
C TYR A 140 -15.46 4.21 -11.49
N ASP A 141 -15.32 5.37 -12.14
CA ASP A 141 -16.40 6.35 -12.32
C ASP A 141 -17.57 5.78 -13.15
N ARG A 142 -17.29 4.83 -14.06
CA ARG A 142 -18.30 4.09 -14.83
C ARG A 142 -18.88 2.88 -14.10
N GLY A 143 -18.38 2.54 -12.90
CA GLY A 143 -18.78 1.36 -12.14
C GLY A 143 -18.24 0.03 -12.69
N GLU A 144 -17.25 0.08 -13.58
CA GLU A 144 -16.63 -1.11 -14.19
C GLU A 144 -15.53 -1.71 -13.30
N LEU A 145 -14.88 -0.87 -12.47
CA LEU A 145 -13.86 -1.27 -11.51
C LEU A 145 -14.31 -0.92 -10.09
N VAL A 146 -14.50 -1.93 -9.25
CA VAL A 146 -14.81 -1.72 -7.84
C VAL A 146 -13.52 -1.48 -7.07
N MET A 147 -13.45 -0.37 -6.33
CA MET A 147 -12.28 -0.01 -5.55
C MET A 147 -12.67 0.51 -4.17
N MET A 148 -11.81 0.27 -3.20
CA MET A 148 -11.91 0.91 -1.89
C MET A 148 -11.53 2.40 -2.00
N PRO A 149 -12.12 3.29 -1.18
CA PRO A 149 -11.82 4.73 -1.20
C PRO A 149 -10.32 5.10 -1.21
N PRO A 150 -9.46 4.47 -0.38
CA PRO A 150 -8.03 4.78 -0.41
C PRO A 150 -7.37 4.49 -1.77
N THR A 151 -7.81 3.44 -2.47
CA THR A 151 -7.27 3.03 -3.76
C THR A 151 -7.58 4.04 -4.84
N ILE A 152 -8.86 4.39 -5.04
CA ILE A 152 -9.27 5.34 -6.08
C ILE A 152 -8.73 6.75 -5.79
N ALA A 153 -8.71 7.18 -4.52
CA ALA A 153 -8.11 8.45 -4.12
C ALA A 153 -6.61 8.51 -4.47
N THR A 154 -5.87 7.44 -4.20
CA THR A 154 -4.44 7.33 -4.53
C THR A 154 -4.22 7.38 -6.04
N LEU A 155 -5.01 6.64 -6.82
CA LEU A 155 -4.92 6.67 -8.29
C LEU A 155 -5.18 8.07 -8.85
N ARG A 156 -6.18 8.78 -8.33
CA ARG A 156 -6.47 10.17 -8.75
C ARG A 156 -5.35 11.13 -8.41
N GLN A 157 -4.69 10.97 -7.25
CA GLN A 157 -3.50 11.73 -6.91
C GLN A 157 -2.33 11.45 -7.85
N LEU A 158 -2.28 10.28 -8.50
CA LEU A 158 -1.21 9.91 -9.43
C LEU A 158 -1.44 10.41 -10.86
N ILE A 159 -2.66 10.81 -11.23
CA ILE A 159 -3.01 11.29 -12.59
C ILE A 159 -2.10 12.43 -13.09
N PRO A 160 -1.70 13.43 -12.26
CA PRO A 160 -0.84 14.52 -12.74
C PRO A 160 0.59 14.11 -13.10
N TYR A 161 1.05 12.92 -12.71
CA TYR A 161 2.42 12.46 -12.94
C TYR A 161 2.50 11.60 -14.19
N THR A 162 3.41 11.94 -15.10
CA THR A 162 3.52 11.28 -16.40
C THR A 162 4.51 10.12 -16.40
N SER A 163 5.29 9.96 -15.33
CA SER A 163 6.22 8.85 -15.15
C SER A 163 6.35 8.42 -13.68
N PRO A 164 6.78 7.16 -13.41
CA PRO A 164 7.09 6.72 -12.04
C PRO A 164 8.16 7.59 -11.35
N ALA A 165 9.13 8.10 -12.12
CA ALA A 165 10.19 8.96 -11.60
C ALA A 165 9.64 10.29 -11.08
N GLU A 166 8.70 10.91 -11.80
CA GLU A 166 8.04 12.15 -11.36
C GLU A 166 7.22 11.92 -10.07
N ALA A 167 6.48 10.80 -9.99
CA ALA A 167 5.76 10.45 -8.78
C ALA A 167 6.71 10.22 -7.60
N LEU A 168 7.78 9.45 -7.79
CA LEU A 168 8.80 9.23 -6.74
C LEU A 168 9.45 10.53 -6.28
N ALA A 169 9.76 11.45 -7.20
CA ALA A 169 10.35 12.75 -6.87
C ALA A 169 9.42 13.63 -6.04
N ALA A 170 8.09 13.47 -6.16
CA ALA A 170 7.11 14.22 -5.38
C ALA A 170 6.79 13.60 -4.01
N ALA A 171 7.13 12.33 -3.79
CA ALA A 171 6.81 11.61 -2.55
C ALA A 171 7.35 12.25 -1.25
N PRO A 172 8.56 12.85 -1.22
CA PRO A 172 9.06 13.53 -0.03
C PRO A 172 8.16 14.68 0.46
N ASP A 173 7.50 15.39 -0.46
CA ASP A 173 6.67 16.57 -0.18
C ASP A 173 5.19 16.24 0.06
N ARG A 174 4.81 14.95 -0.01
CA ARG A 174 3.43 14.52 0.23
C ARG A 174 3.02 14.72 1.69
N ASP A 175 1.87 15.37 1.90
CA ASP A 175 1.20 15.38 3.21
C ASP A 175 0.71 13.97 3.57
N LEU A 176 1.19 13.45 4.70
CA LEU A 176 0.77 12.17 5.27
C LEU A 176 -0.11 12.33 6.52
N THR A 177 -0.70 13.50 6.72
CA THR A 177 -1.76 13.68 7.70
C THR A 177 -2.84 12.61 7.44
N PRO A 178 -3.22 11.81 8.46
CA PRO A 178 -4.10 10.68 8.23
C PRO A 178 -5.45 11.12 7.68
N VAL A 179 -5.85 10.51 6.57
CA VAL A 179 -7.20 10.65 6.03
C VAL A 179 -8.14 9.80 6.89
N LEU A 180 -8.99 10.49 7.66
CA LEU A 180 -9.97 9.93 8.59
C LEU A 180 -11.39 10.20 8.11
N ALA A 181 -12.27 9.21 8.25
CA ALA A 181 -13.69 9.45 8.12
C ALA A 181 -14.20 10.29 9.29
N ARG A 182 -15.10 11.22 8.99
CA ARG A 182 -15.86 11.97 9.98
C ARG A 182 -17.30 11.48 9.95
N ALA A 183 -17.81 11.05 11.09
CA ALA A 183 -19.22 10.76 11.30
C ALA A 183 -19.94 12.02 11.79
N ARG A 184 -21.11 12.30 11.23
CA ARG A 184 -22.05 13.34 11.69
C ARG A 184 -23.46 12.78 11.70
N LEU A 185 -24.30 13.28 12.59
CA LEU A 185 -25.74 13.01 12.54
C LEU A 185 -26.42 14.13 11.75
N GLU A 186 -27.08 13.79 10.65
CA GLU A 186 -27.88 14.71 9.82
C GLU A 186 -29.22 14.03 9.49
N ASP A 187 -30.33 14.70 9.78
CA ASP A 187 -31.70 14.23 9.50
C ASP A 187 -32.04 12.79 9.97
N GLY A 188 -31.44 12.34 11.07
CA GLY A 188 -31.65 10.99 11.62
C GLY A 188 -30.78 9.90 10.96
N GLU A 189 -29.82 10.30 10.12
CA GLU A 189 -28.81 9.42 9.52
C GLU A 189 -27.42 9.74 10.04
N VAL A 190 -26.57 8.72 10.13
CA VAL A 190 -25.13 8.87 10.29
C VAL A 190 -24.51 9.09 8.91
N VAL A 191 -24.02 10.30 8.68
CA VAL A 191 -23.28 10.68 7.48
C VAL A 191 -21.79 10.50 7.72
N LEU A 192 -21.18 9.60 6.96
CA LEU A 192 -19.74 9.35 6.94
C LEU A 192 -19.13 10.08 5.77
N SER A 193 -18.21 11.01 6.04
CA SER A 193 -17.54 11.80 5.00
C SER A 193 -16.03 11.79 5.19
N TRP A 194 -15.28 11.88 4.11
CA TRP A 194 -13.82 12.02 4.12
C TRP A 194 -13.48 13.43 3.64
N PRO A 195 -12.88 14.30 4.49
CA PRO A 195 -12.50 15.65 4.07
C PRO A 195 -11.61 15.61 2.82
N GLY A 196 -11.95 16.43 1.80
CA GLY A 196 -11.26 16.41 0.50
C GLY A 196 -11.70 15.29 -0.44
N HIS A 197 -12.60 14.40 0.00
CA HIS A 197 -13.07 13.23 -0.74
C HIS A 197 -14.59 13.04 -0.59
N ALA A 198 -15.36 14.11 -0.86
CA ALA A 198 -16.81 14.13 -0.70
C ALA A 198 -17.55 13.05 -1.50
N GLU A 199 -16.95 12.58 -2.60
CA GLU A 199 -17.46 11.48 -3.41
C GLU A 199 -17.63 10.15 -2.67
N PHE A 200 -16.93 9.94 -1.54
CA PHE A 200 -17.05 8.71 -0.76
C PHE A 200 -18.07 8.83 0.37
N THR A 201 -18.85 9.91 0.40
CA THR A 201 -19.82 10.13 1.48
C THR A 201 -20.85 9.01 1.51
N LYS A 202 -21.03 8.41 2.68
CA LYS A 202 -22.02 7.35 2.91
C LYS A 202 -23.06 7.83 3.91
N HIS A 203 -24.31 7.49 3.63
CA HIS A 203 -25.43 7.70 4.54
C HIS A 203 -25.82 6.35 5.13
N VAL A 204 -25.78 6.25 6.45
CA VAL A 204 -26.14 5.06 7.20
C VAL A 204 -27.33 5.43 8.09
N PRO A 205 -28.48 4.74 7.99
CA PRO A 205 -29.59 4.96 8.91
C PRO A 205 -29.12 4.81 10.36
N ALA A 206 -29.50 5.74 11.25
CA ALA A 206 -29.05 5.69 12.65
C ALA A 206 -29.64 4.50 13.45
N ASP A 207 -30.63 3.79 12.91
CA ASP A 207 -31.31 2.67 13.54
C ASP A 207 -31.26 1.39 12.69
N VAL A 208 -30.57 0.35 13.19
CA VAL A 208 -31.11 -1.02 13.41
C VAL A 208 -30.20 -1.79 14.40
N GLN A 209 -30.59 -1.87 15.69
CA GLN A 209 -30.74 -3.11 16.48
C GLN A 209 -30.92 -2.80 18.00
N GLU A 210 -32.17 -2.59 18.42
CA GLU A 210 -32.64 -3.28 19.64
C GLU A 210 -33.13 -4.67 19.20
N GLY A 211 -32.27 -5.68 19.34
CA GLY A 211 -32.73 -7.07 19.33
C GLY A 211 -33.49 -7.34 20.64
N PRO A 212 -34.63 -8.05 20.62
CA PRO A 212 -35.40 -8.29 21.83
C PRO A 212 -34.59 -9.13 22.82
N LEU A 213 -34.56 -8.69 24.08
CA LEU A 213 -34.22 -9.54 25.22
C LEU A 213 -35.23 -10.70 25.25
N ALA A 214 -34.73 -11.92 25.02
CA ALA A 214 -35.41 -13.18 25.31
C ALA A 214 -34.43 -14.12 26.01
#